data_AF-A0A2T6FG33-F1
#
_entry.id   AF-A0A2T6FG33-F1
#
_cell.length_a   1.000
_cell.length_b   1.000
_cell.length_c   1.000
_cell.angle_alpha   90.00
_cell.angle_beta   90.00
_cell.angle_gamma   90.00
#
_symmetry.space_group_name_H-M   'P 1'
#
loop_
_entity.id
_entity.type
_entity.pdbx_description
1 polymer ?
#
loop_
_entity_poly.entity_id
_entity_poly.type
_entity_poly.pdbx_seq_one_letter_code
_entity_poly.pdbx_strand_id
1 'polypeptide(L)'
;MNVFRIFLVNCLFMSGVACVAESPKESFNVEKAAGYNPVIPALKSYLVAQDATKGQHHICVIGYVEPINGGAGKNNIAWVFWREGNRLTLWEPAAEGFEPKDSLKHSRRDLDIAKDVTAATEEIGSSTYKKSVAWVENVKNDCQKRGKSYEILID
;
A
#
# COMPACT_ATOMS: atom_id res chain seq x y z
N MET A 1 7.85 -32.50 18.57
CA MET A 1 7.53 -31.94 19.90
C MET A 1 7.77 -30.45 19.88
N ASN A 2 6.69 -29.64 19.83
CA ASN A 2 6.53 -28.42 20.64
C ASN A 2 5.19 -27.74 20.30
N VAL A 3 4.21 -28.09 21.15
CA VAL A 3 3.13 -27.26 21.72
C VAL A 3 2.47 -26.21 20.81
N PHE A 4 1.35 -26.61 20.20
CA PHE A 4 0.28 -25.68 19.81
C PHE A 4 -0.25 -24.98 21.07
N ARG A 5 0.02 -23.68 21.23
CA ARG A 5 -0.72 -22.85 22.17
C ARG A 5 -2.11 -22.59 21.58
N ILE A 6 -3.07 -23.37 22.06
CA ILE A 6 -4.50 -23.14 21.92
C ILE A 6 -4.81 -21.83 22.65
N PHE A 7 -5.09 -20.75 21.90
CA PHE A 7 -5.81 -19.61 22.46
C PHE A 7 -7.27 -20.03 22.62
N LEU A 8 -7.59 -20.52 23.83
CA LEU A 8 -8.97 -20.65 24.30
C LEU A 8 -9.55 -19.24 24.44
N VAL A 9 -10.24 -18.76 23.41
CA VAL A 9 -11.12 -17.60 23.52
C VAL A 9 -12.45 -18.11 24.04
N ASN A 10 -12.63 -17.99 25.35
CA ASN A 10 -13.89 -18.19 26.04
C ASN A 10 -14.84 -17.03 25.67
N CYS A 11 -15.59 -17.17 24.57
CA CYS A 11 -16.70 -16.26 24.27
C CYS A 11 -17.96 -16.75 25.00
N LEU A 12 -18.08 -16.37 26.27
CA LEU A 12 -19.32 -16.48 27.04
C LEU A 12 -20.21 -15.26 26.76
N PHE A 13 -21.37 -15.54 26.15
CA PHE A 13 -22.66 -14.83 26.22
C PHE A 13 -22.66 -13.32 26.51
N MET A 14 -23.05 -12.52 25.50
CA MET A 14 -24.25 -11.65 25.48
C MET A 14 -24.16 -10.72 24.25
N SER A 15 -25.18 -10.75 23.40
CA SER A 15 -25.61 -9.65 22.50
C SER A 15 -24.51 -8.71 21.98
N GLY A 16 -23.54 -9.21 21.22
CA GLY A 16 -22.41 -8.43 20.73
C GLY A 16 -22.23 -8.61 19.24
N VAL A 17 -22.37 -7.53 18.47
CA VAL A 17 -21.88 -7.46 17.09
C VAL A 17 -20.41 -7.83 17.15
N ALA A 18 -20.06 -9.02 16.68
CA ALA A 18 -18.68 -9.43 16.56
C ALA A 18 -18.01 -8.45 15.59
N CYS A 19 -17.18 -7.54 16.10
CA CYS A 19 -16.16 -6.92 15.30
C CYS A 19 -15.23 -8.04 14.85
N VAL A 20 -15.52 -8.63 13.69
CA VAL A 20 -14.57 -9.47 12.98
C VAL A 20 -13.48 -8.52 12.52
N ALA A 21 -12.45 -8.35 13.34
CA ALA A 21 -11.23 -7.69 12.91
C ALA A 21 -10.64 -8.56 11.79
N GLU A 22 -10.62 -8.03 10.56
CA GLU A 22 -9.95 -8.68 9.43
C GLU A 22 -8.49 -8.94 9.83
N SER A 23 -8.00 -10.15 9.59
CA SER A 23 -6.61 -10.48 9.91
C SER A 23 -5.68 -9.55 9.15
N PRO A 24 -4.58 -9.06 9.77
CA PRO A 24 -3.65 -8.19 9.08
C PRO A 24 -3.14 -8.86 7.80
N LYS A 25 -3.24 -8.15 6.66
CA LYS A 25 -2.72 -8.62 5.38
C LYS A 25 -1.25 -8.99 5.51
N GLU A 26 -0.88 -10.16 4.97
CA GLU A 26 0.51 -10.57 4.83
C GLU A 26 1.29 -9.48 4.10
N SER A 27 2.46 -9.11 4.63
CA SER A 27 3.29 -8.04 4.12
C SER A 27 4.68 -8.54 3.76
N PHE A 28 5.34 -7.89 2.81
CA PHE A 28 6.71 -8.19 2.41
C PHE A 28 7.63 -6.97 2.54
N ASN A 29 8.95 -7.21 2.61
CA ASN A 29 9.95 -6.14 2.59
C ASN A 29 10.23 -5.70 1.14
N VAL A 30 9.80 -4.49 0.78
CA VAL A 30 9.95 -3.91 -0.55
C VAL A 30 11.41 -3.76 -0.99
N GLU A 31 12.33 -3.46 -0.07
CA GLU A 31 13.77 -3.31 -0.39
C GLU A 31 14.42 -4.62 -0.83
N LYS A 32 13.85 -5.76 -0.42
CA LYS A 32 14.36 -7.11 -0.71
C LYS A 32 13.59 -7.83 -1.82
N ALA A 33 12.47 -7.28 -2.27
CA ALA A 33 11.62 -7.91 -3.27
C ALA A 33 12.14 -7.64 -4.69
N ALA A 34 12.13 -8.68 -5.54
CA ALA A 34 12.47 -8.55 -6.95
C ALA A 34 11.53 -7.55 -7.64
N GLY A 35 12.10 -6.73 -8.54
CA GLY A 35 11.34 -5.72 -9.30
C GLY A 35 11.05 -4.41 -8.54
N TYR A 36 11.37 -4.32 -7.25
CA TYR A 36 11.15 -3.11 -6.43
C TYR A 36 12.44 -2.36 -6.03
N ASN A 37 13.59 -3.03 -6.13
CA ASN A 37 14.90 -2.47 -5.81
C ASN A 37 15.54 -1.91 -7.09
N PRO A 38 16.08 -0.66 -7.09
CA PRO A 38 16.40 0.17 -5.92
C PRO A 38 15.30 1.16 -5.53
N VAL A 39 14.93 1.13 -4.22
CA VAL A 39 13.78 1.87 -3.70
C VAL A 39 13.97 3.38 -3.73
N ILE A 40 15.08 3.91 -3.19
CA ILE A 40 15.32 5.36 -3.17
C ILE A 40 15.33 5.96 -4.59
N PRO A 41 16.05 5.38 -5.58
CA PRO A 41 15.95 5.83 -6.96
C PRO A 41 14.54 5.74 -7.53
N ALA A 42 13.76 4.71 -7.22
CA ALA A 42 12.37 4.61 -7.65
C ALA A 42 11.48 5.73 -7.08
N LEU A 43 11.63 6.02 -5.79
CA LEU A 43 10.91 7.11 -5.12
C LEU A 43 11.31 8.48 -5.69
N LYS A 44 12.60 8.72 -5.94
CA LYS A 44 13.08 9.95 -6.60
C LYS A 44 12.52 10.10 -8.01
N SER A 45 12.60 9.04 -8.82
CA SER A 45 12.07 9.00 -10.19
C SER A 45 10.58 9.30 -10.22
N TYR A 46 9.82 8.74 -9.27
CA TYR A 46 8.40 9.03 -9.08
C TYR A 46 8.13 10.48 -8.70
N LEU A 47 8.82 11.04 -7.69
CA LEU A 47 8.62 12.44 -7.30
C LEU A 47 8.91 13.41 -8.45
N VAL A 48 9.99 13.17 -9.21
CA VAL A 48 10.30 13.96 -10.41
C VAL A 48 9.20 13.83 -11.47
N ALA A 49 8.68 12.63 -11.71
CA ALA A 49 7.59 12.42 -12.67
C ALA A 49 6.25 13.04 -12.25
N GLN A 50 6.08 13.35 -10.96
CA GLN A 50 4.91 14.05 -10.41
C GLN A 50 5.12 15.56 -10.30
N ASP A 51 6.19 16.10 -10.89
CA ASP A 51 6.57 17.52 -10.80
C ASP A 51 6.66 18.01 -9.35
N ALA A 52 7.18 17.16 -8.45
CA ALA A 52 7.36 17.50 -7.05
C ALA A 52 8.21 18.78 -6.91
N THR A 53 7.75 19.70 -6.07
CA THR A 53 8.49 20.94 -5.78
C THR A 53 9.81 20.63 -5.09
N LYS A 54 10.80 21.51 -5.22
CA LYS A 54 12.06 21.38 -4.48
C LYS A 54 11.84 21.32 -2.97
N GLY A 55 12.61 20.50 -2.28
CA GLY A 55 12.54 20.35 -0.83
C GLY A 55 12.48 18.90 -0.37
N GLN A 56 12.16 18.73 0.91
CA GLN A 56 12.11 17.44 1.58
C GLN A 56 10.70 16.83 1.49
N HIS A 57 10.63 15.59 1.00
CA HIS A 57 9.42 14.81 0.84
C HIS A 57 9.43 13.61 1.78
N HIS A 58 8.27 13.31 2.37
CA HIS A 58 8.08 12.23 3.31
C HIS A 58 7.18 11.17 2.69
N ILE A 59 7.73 9.98 2.59
CA ILE A 59 7.11 8.86 1.90
C ILE A 59 7.02 7.68 2.85
N CYS A 60 5.87 7.02 2.87
CA CYS A 60 5.72 5.72 3.51
C CYS A 60 5.41 4.66 2.46
N VAL A 61 6.12 3.53 2.50
CA VAL A 61 5.91 2.39 1.59
C VAL A 61 5.53 1.15 2.38
N ILE A 62 4.45 0.48 1.98
CA ILE A 62 4.01 -0.81 2.54
C ILE A 62 3.79 -1.83 1.43
N GLY A 63 4.40 -3.01 1.56
CA GLY A 63 4.20 -4.14 0.65
C GLY A 63 3.14 -5.11 1.18
N TYR A 64 2.22 -5.54 0.33
CA TYR A 64 1.22 -6.57 0.58
C TYR A 64 1.42 -7.78 -0.33
N VAL A 65 1.21 -8.96 0.25
CA VAL A 65 1.09 -10.21 -0.49
C VAL A 65 -0.40 -10.49 -0.68
N GLU A 66 -0.90 -10.32 -1.90
CA GLU A 66 -2.32 -10.49 -2.22
C GLU A 66 -2.53 -11.74 -3.10
N PRO A 67 -3.63 -12.47 -2.96
CA PRO A 67 -3.96 -13.54 -3.89
C PRO A 67 -4.16 -12.99 -5.31
N ILE A 68 -3.75 -13.77 -6.32
CA ILE A 68 -4.04 -13.42 -7.71
C ILE A 68 -5.54 -13.60 -7.96
N ASN A 69 -6.24 -12.53 -8.36
CA ASN A 69 -7.65 -12.60 -8.70
C ASN A 69 -7.88 -13.58 -9.86
N GLY A 70 -8.72 -14.60 -9.64
CA GLY A 70 -9.11 -15.56 -10.67
C GLY A 70 -8.07 -16.66 -10.98
N GLY A 71 -7.06 -16.85 -10.13
CA GLY A 71 -6.03 -17.88 -10.34
C GLY A 71 -5.41 -18.43 -9.05
N ALA A 72 -4.50 -19.39 -9.21
CA ALA A 72 -3.67 -19.90 -8.13
C ALA A 72 -2.38 -19.09 -8.04
N GLY A 73 -2.08 -18.56 -6.85
CA GLY A 73 -0.82 -17.84 -6.59
C GLY A 73 -1.02 -16.58 -5.76
N LYS A 74 0.10 -15.89 -5.52
CA LYS A 74 0.16 -14.63 -4.77
C LYS A 74 0.92 -13.60 -5.61
N ASN A 75 0.49 -12.35 -5.58
CA ASN A 75 1.17 -11.22 -6.15
C ASN A 75 1.67 -10.29 -5.03
N ASN A 76 2.86 -9.74 -5.22
CA ASN A 76 3.42 -8.73 -4.34
C ASN A 76 3.11 -7.36 -4.93
N ILE A 77 2.31 -6.56 -4.23
CA ILE A 77 2.04 -5.16 -4.58
C ILE A 77 2.46 -4.26 -3.42
N ALA A 78 2.95 -3.06 -3.70
CA ALA A 78 3.20 -2.06 -2.67
C ALA A 78 2.31 -0.84 -2.84
N TRP A 79 2.08 -0.11 -1.74
CA TRP A 79 1.46 1.20 -1.75
C TRP A 79 2.46 2.23 -1.24
N VAL A 80 2.52 3.35 -1.94
CA VAL A 80 3.38 4.48 -1.65
C VAL A 80 2.50 5.65 -1.25
N PHE A 81 2.55 6.04 0.01
CA PHE A 81 1.92 7.26 0.49
C PHE A 81 2.94 8.39 0.48
N TRP A 82 2.70 9.40 -0.36
CA TRP A 82 3.48 10.63 -0.40
C TRP A 82 2.71 11.74 0.29
N ARG A 83 3.25 12.23 1.42
CA ARG A 83 2.57 13.17 2.31
C ARG A 83 2.37 14.54 1.68
N GLU A 84 3.42 15.16 1.15
CA GLU A 84 3.37 16.55 0.65
C GLU A 84 2.54 16.66 -0.63
N GLY A 85 2.52 15.62 -1.47
CA GLY A 85 1.66 15.57 -2.66
C GLY A 85 0.23 15.12 -2.36
N ASN A 86 -0.05 14.68 -1.13
CA ASN A 86 -1.32 14.07 -0.74
C ASN A 86 -1.75 12.93 -1.69
N ARG A 87 -0.79 12.07 -2.07
CA ARG A 87 -1.00 10.99 -3.06
C ARG A 87 -0.85 9.61 -2.43
N LEU A 88 -1.65 8.67 -2.92
CA LEU A 88 -1.51 7.25 -2.62
C LEU A 88 -1.40 6.46 -3.92
N THR A 89 -0.23 5.89 -4.15
CA THR A 89 0.13 5.29 -5.45
C THR A 89 0.39 3.80 -5.30
N LEU A 90 -0.19 3.02 -6.21
CA LEU A 90 0.09 1.59 -6.33
C LEU A 90 1.47 1.43 -6.96
N TRP A 91 2.31 0.61 -6.37
CA TRP A 91 3.59 0.23 -6.91
C TRP A 91 3.57 -1.26 -7.24
N GLU A 92 3.66 -1.57 -8.53
CA GLU A 92 3.81 -2.93 -9.03
C GLU A 92 5.30 -3.19 -9.34
N PRO A 93 5.77 -4.46 -9.24
CA PRO A 93 7.16 -4.75 -9.56
C PRO A 93 7.43 -4.44 -11.04
N ALA A 94 8.66 -4.06 -11.37
CA ALA A 94 9.03 -3.90 -12.78
C ALA A 94 8.74 -5.17 -13.59
N ALA A 95 8.10 -4.98 -14.73
CA ALA A 95 7.96 -6.01 -15.74
C ALA A 95 9.33 -6.36 -16.36
N GLU A 96 9.44 -7.53 -16.95
CA GLU A 96 10.63 -7.95 -17.68
C GLU A 96 10.99 -6.91 -18.76
N GLY A 97 12.28 -6.55 -18.82
CA GLY A 97 12.79 -5.53 -19.75
C GLY A 97 12.60 -4.08 -19.29
N PHE A 98 12.00 -3.83 -18.12
CA PHE A 98 11.91 -2.49 -17.52
C PHE A 98 12.87 -2.34 -16.34
N GLU A 99 13.45 -1.15 -16.23
CA GLU A 99 14.29 -0.78 -15.09
C GLU A 99 13.45 -0.70 -13.80
N PRO A 100 13.80 -1.42 -12.72
CA PRO A 100 13.07 -1.36 -11.44
C PRO A 100 12.86 0.04 -10.88
N LYS A 101 13.85 0.93 -11.05
CA LYS A 101 13.75 2.34 -10.63
C LYS A 101 12.65 3.14 -11.36
N ASP A 102 12.12 2.62 -12.46
CA ASP A 102 11.14 3.32 -13.28
C ASP A 102 9.72 2.72 -13.14
N SER A 103 9.59 1.60 -12.43
CA SER A 103 8.30 0.93 -12.23
C SER A 103 7.25 1.82 -11.53
N LEU A 104 7.65 2.56 -10.48
CA LEU A 104 6.71 3.39 -9.72
C LEU A 104 6.20 4.60 -10.51
N LYS A 105 7.07 5.28 -11.26
CA LYS A 105 6.66 6.46 -12.05
C LYS A 105 5.65 6.11 -13.15
N HIS A 106 5.60 4.83 -13.56
CA HIS A 106 4.63 4.31 -14.53
C HIS A 106 3.43 3.63 -13.87
N SER A 107 3.17 3.93 -12.59
CA SER A 107 2.00 3.40 -11.90
C SER A 107 0.72 3.71 -12.67
N ARG A 108 -0.07 2.67 -12.90
CA ARG A 108 -1.42 2.78 -13.48
C ARG A 108 -2.47 3.24 -12.47
N ARG A 109 -2.11 3.40 -11.19
CA ARG A 109 -3.04 3.83 -10.15
C ARG A 109 -2.34 4.75 -9.16
N ASP A 110 -2.54 6.04 -9.40
CA ASP A 110 -1.99 7.12 -8.61
C ASP A 110 -3.12 8.05 -8.19
N LEU A 111 -3.51 7.97 -6.91
CA LEU A 111 -4.68 8.65 -6.38
C LEU A 111 -4.30 9.99 -5.77
N ASP A 112 -4.86 11.09 -6.27
CA ASP A 112 -4.94 12.35 -5.55
C ASP A 112 -6.01 12.20 -4.47
N ILE A 113 -5.61 12.13 -3.20
CA ILE A 113 -6.53 11.80 -2.11
C ILE A 113 -7.63 12.87 -1.96
N ALA A 114 -7.38 14.11 -2.36
CA ALA A 114 -8.39 15.16 -2.28
C ALA A 114 -9.43 15.09 -3.41
N LYS A 115 -9.11 14.45 -4.54
CA LYS A 115 -9.95 14.45 -5.76
C LYS A 115 -10.54 13.08 -6.08
N ASP A 116 -9.79 12.02 -5.87
CA ASP A 116 -10.10 10.67 -6.37
C ASP A 116 -10.75 9.76 -5.32
N VAL A 117 -10.90 10.26 -4.08
CA VAL A 117 -11.35 9.49 -2.92
C VAL A 117 -12.68 10.04 -2.44
N THR A 118 -13.68 9.18 -2.34
CA THR A 118 -15.04 9.56 -1.92
C THR A 118 -15.29 9.26 -0.46
N ALA A 119 -16.19 10.02 0.17
CA ALA A 119 -16.54 9.82 1.57
C ALA A 119 -17.37 8.54 1.77
N ALA A 120 -18.28 8.22 0.85
CA ALA A 120 -19.16 7.07 0.96
C ALA A 120 -18.64 5.86 0.17
N THR A 121 -18.52 4.72 0.85
CA THR A 121 -18.20 3.42 0.23
C THR A 121 -19.24 3.02 -0.82
N GLU A 122 -20.48 3.43 -0.64
CA GLU A 122 -21.59 3.19 -1.57
C GLU A 122 -21.40 3.88 -2.93
N GLU A 123 -20.69 5.01 -2.98
CA GLU A 123 -20.39 5.77 -4.21
C GLU A 123 -19.27 5.14 -5.06
N ILE A 124 -18.59 4.12 -4.52
CA ILE A 124 -17.59 3.34 -5.24
C ILE A 124 -18.26 2.49 -6.33
N GLY A 125 -19.48 2.00 -6.07
CA GLY A 125 -20.20 1.10 -6.97
C GLY A 125 -19.34 -0.13 -7.32
N SER A 126 -19.28 -0.49 -8.60
CA SER A 126 -18.40 -1.56 -9.13
C SER A 126 -17.02 -1.05 -9.58
N SER A 127 -16.69 0.23 -9.36
CA SER A 127 -15.43 0.79 -9.84
C SER A 127 -14.26 0.22 -9.06
N THR A 128 -13.31 -0.40 -9.76
CA THR A 128 -12.05 -0.88 -9.19
C THR A 128 -11.04 0.26 -8.95
N TYR A 129 -11.36 1.47 -9.41
CA TYR A 129 -10.49 2.65 -9.36
C TYR A 129 -10.88 3.66 -8.28
N LYS A 130 -12.15 3.68 -7.85
CA LYS A 130 -12.59 4.54 -6.74
C LYS A 130 -12.28 3.88 -5.40
N LYS A 131 -11.81 4.67 -4.45
CA LYS A 131 -11.53 4.24 -3.08
C LYS A 131 -12.24 5.16 -2.09
N SER A 132 -12.67 4.61 -0.96
CA SER A 132 -13.23 5.42 0.12
C SER A 132 -12.12 6.03 0.98
N VAL A 133 -12.43 7.12 1.67
CA VAL A 133 -11.55 7.72 2.69
C VAL A 133 -11.13 6.67 3.72
N ALA A 134 -12.07 5.84 4.20
CA ALA A 134 -11.78 4.78 5.16
C ALA A 134 -10.73 3.78 4.64
N TRP A 135 -10.80 3.40 3.36
CA TRP A 135 -9.80 2.51 2.77
C TRP A 135 -8.42 3.17 2.71
N VAL A 136 -8.35 4.44 2.29
CA VAL A 136 -7.09 5.19 2.24
C VAL A 136 -6.45 5.32 3.62
N GLU A 137 -7.24 5.67 4.63
CA GLU A 137 -6.76 5.80 6.01
C GLU A 137 -6.29 4.45 6.58
N ASN A 138 -6.95 3.34 6.22
CA ASN A 138 -6.47 2.01 6.60
C ASN A 138 -5.09 1.70 6.01
N VAL A 139 -4.84 2.01 4.73
CA VAL A 139 -3.52 1.81 4.10
C VAL A 139 -2.46 2.72 4.74
N LYS A 140 -2.79 3.99 5.01
CA LYS A 140 -1.87 4.91 5.71
C LYS A 140 -1.50 4.39 7.10
N ASN A 141 -2.50 3.99 7.89
CA ASN A 141 -2.31 3.45 9.24
C ASN A 141 -1.48 2.16 9.22
N ASP A 142 -1.72 1.28 8.25
CA ASP A 142 -0.91 0.08 8.05
C ASP A 142 0.53 0.42 7.71
N CYS A 143 0.73 1.39 6.83
CA CYS A 143 2.07 1.83 6.44
C CYS A 143 2.83 2.43 7.64
N GLN A 144 2.17 3.25 8.46
CA GLN A 144 2.79 3.80 9.68
C GLN A 144 3.19 2.70 10.68
N LYS A 145 2.41 1.62 10.78
CA LYS A 145 2.66 0.53 11.74
C LYS A 145 3.69 -0.49 11.26
N ARG A 146 3.71 -0.78 9.95
CA ARG A 146 4.43 -1.95 9.40
C ARG A 146 5.25 -1.63 8.15
N GLY A 147 5.04 -0.47 7.56
CA GLY A 147 5.75 -0.01 6.38
C GLY A 147 7.12 0.56 6.71
N LYS A 148 7.76 1.09 5.67
CA LYS A 148 9.05 1.78 5.76
C LYS A 148 8.87 3.23 5.36
N SER A 149 9.35 4.13 6.21
CA SER A 149 9.38 5.57 5.94
C SER A 149 10.69 5.98 5.28
N TYR A 150 10.60 6.94 4.38
CA TYR A 150 11.71 7.55 3.66
C TYR A 150 11.57 9.06 3.65
N GLU A 151 12.70 9.74 3.74
CA GLU A 151 12.80 11.17 3.52
C GLU A 151 13.65 11.38 2.26
N ILE A 152 13.08 12.04 1.26
CA ILE A 152 13.69 12.23 -0.05
C ILE A 152 13.81 13.72 -0.32
N LEU A 153 15.04 14.19 -0.56
CA LEU A 153 15.30 15.56 -0.99
C LEU A 153 15.25 15.63 -2.53
N ILE A 154 14.50 16.60 -3.04
CA ILE A 154 14.46 17.02 -4.45
C ILE A 154 15.12 18.39 -4.57
N ASP A 155 16.14 18.47 -5.43
CA ASP A 155 17.05 19.62 -5.57
C ASP A 155 16.73 20.54 -6.76
#